data_AF-A0A4Z0NMF5-F1
#
_entry.id   AF-A0A4Z0NMF5-F1
#
_cell.length_a   1.000
_cell.length_b   1.000
_cell.length_c   1.000
_cell.angle_alpha   90.00
_cell.angle_beta   90.00
_cell.angle_gamma   90.00
#
_symmetry.space_group_name_H-M   'P 1'
#
loop_
_entity.id
_entity.type
_entity.pdbx_description
1 polymer ?
#
loop_
_entity_poly.entity_id
_entity_poly.type
_entity_poly.pdbx_seq_one_letter_code
_entity_poly.pdbx_strand_id
1 'polypeptide(L)'
;MSLSLGIVRERRRADIDGWSEKAGASLLGSFAARLVKDKSAVVAALTEPWSNRQTEIQITRLKLAKSQMFGRRSLDLLEARLFGAI
;
A
#
# COMPACT_ATOMS: atom_id res chain seq x y z
N MET A 1 4.74 1.98 -22.25
CA MET A 1 4.25 1.68 -20.88
C MET A 1 5.32 1.07 -19.97
N SER A 2 6.62 1.27 -20.21
CA SER A 2 7.73 0.67 -19.40
C SER A 2 8.40 1.62 -18.39
N LEU A 3 8.06 2.91 -18.37
CA LEU A 3 8.75 3.91 -17.53
C LEU A 3 8.34 3.88 -16.05
N SER A 4 7.15 3.36 -15.72
CA SER A 4 6.60 3.43 -14.35
C SER A 4 7.27 2.46 -13.37
N LEU A 5 7.79 1.32 -13.84
CA LEU A 5 8.33 0.26 -12.97
C LEU A 5 9.77 0.57 -12.48
N GLY A 6 10.56 1.29 -13.29
CA GLY A 6 11.93 1.65 -12.96
C GLY A 6 12.04 2.65 -11.80
N ILE A 7 11.12 3.63 -11.73
CA ILE A 7 11.12 4.67 -10.68
C ILE A 7 11.01 4.08 -9.28
N VAL A 8 10.14 3.08 -9.11
CA VAL A 8 9.90 2.42 -7.81
C VAL A 8 10.98 1.39 -7.48
N ARG A 9 11.45 0.60 -8.47
CA ARG A 9 12.52 -0.39 -8.24
C ARG A 9 13.89 0.24 -7.99
N GLU A 10 14.21 1.35 -8.67
CA GLU A 10 15.50 2.05 -8.54
C GLU A 10 15.41 3.24 -7.58
N ARG A 11 14.26 3.43 -6.90
CA ARG A 11 14.01 4.49 -5.91
C ARG A 11 14.41 5.89 -6.39
N ARG A 12 14.22 6.16 -7.69
CA ARG A 12 14.55 7.46 -8.29
C ARG A 12 13.51 8.51 -7.93
N ARG A 13 13.69 9.11 -6.76
CA ARG A 13 12.85 10.20 -6.22
C ARG A 13 12.64 11.37 -7.21
N ALA A 14 13.66 11.68 -8.01
CA ALA A 14 13.65 12.82 -8.94
C ALA A 14 12.68 12.61 -10.11
N ASP A 15 12.41 11.35 -10.46
CA ASP A 15 11.57 11.01 -11.61
C ASP A 15 10.07 10.99 -11.25
N ILE A 16 9.73 11.02 -9.94
CA ILE A 16 8.33 10.98 -9.47
C ILE A 16 7.56 12.25 -9.85
N ASP A 17 8.19 13.42 -9.79
CA ASP A 17 7.50 14.67 -10.09
C ASP A 17 7.14 14.73 -11.58
N GLY A 18 8.10 14.44 -12.47
CA GLY A 18 7.84 14.40 -13.92
C GLY A 18 6.93 13.26 -14.37
N TRP A 19 6.88 12.15 -13.62
CA TRP A 19 5.90 11.09 -13.85
C TRP A 19 4.49 11.52 -13.39
N SER A 20 4.38 12.14 -12.22
CA SER A 20 3.10 12.62 -11.66
C SER A 20 2.43 13.63 -12.57
N GLU A 21 3.19 14.55 -13.17
CA GLU A 21 2.66 15.50 -14.16
C GLU A 21 2.09 14.81 -15.40
N LYS A 22 2.82 13.83 -15.97
CA LYS A 22 2.35 13.05 -17.14
C LYS A 22 1.15 12.16 -16.80
N ALA A 23 1.14 11.57 -15.61
CA ALA A 23 0.02 10.77 -15.11
C ALA A 23 -1.23 11.63 -14.82
N GLY A 24 -1.02 12.90 -14.42
CA GLY A 24 -2.05 13.92 -14.23
C GLY A 24 -2.91 14.15 -15.48
N ALA A 25 -2.27 14.16 -16.65
CA ALA A 25 -2.93 14.35 -17.95
C ALA A 25 -3.55 13.06 -18.54
N SER A 26 -3.50 11.94 -17.82
CA SER A 26 -3.97 10.63 -18.26
C SER A 26 -5.19 10.17 -17.46
N LEU A 27 -5.71 8.96 -17.76
CA LEU A 27 -6.75 8.30 -16.96
C LEU A 27 -6.34 8.06 -15.48
N LEU A 28 -5.07 8.25 -15.16
CA LEU A 28 -4.51 8.17 -13.81
C LEU A 28 -4.50 9.52 -13.08
N GLY A 29 -5.15 10.56 -13.61
CA GLY A 29 -5.09 11.91 -13.04
C GLY A 29 -5.53 11.99 -11.58
N SER A 30 -6.58 11.26 -11.19
CA SER A 30 -7.02 11.19 -9.79
C SER A 30 -6.02 10.45 -8.88
N PHE A 31 -5.31 9.46 -9.41
CA PHE A 31 -4.24 8.76 -8.71
C PHE A 31 -3.01 9.65 -8.55
N ALA A 32 -2.60 10.35 -9.61
CA ALA A 32 -1.49 11.31 -9.59
C ALA A 32 -1.76 12.46 -8.59
N ALA A 33 -2.97 13.01 -8.59
CA ALA A 33 -3.38 14.04 -7.64
C ALA A 33 -3.27 13.56 -6.18
N ARG A 34 -3.63 12.30 -5.91
CA ARG A 34 -3.48 11.70 -4.57
C ARG A 34 -2.01 11.46 -4.21
N LEU A 35 -1.19 11.03 -5.17
CA LEU A 35 0.26 10.87 -5.00
C LEU A 35 0.95 12.20 -4.66
N VAL A 36 0.55 13.29 -5.32
CA VAL A 36 1.07 14.63 -5.05
C VAL A 36 0.63 15.11 -3.66
N LYS A 37 -0.61 14.82 -3.25
CA LYS A 37 -1.10 15.13 -1.90
C LYS A 37 -0.31 14.38 -0.82
N ASP A 38 0.02 13.12 -1.07
CA ASP A 38 0.75 12.25 -0.15
C ASP A 38 2.27 12.23 -0.43
N LYS A 39 2.82 13.28 -1.07
CA LYS A 39 4.21 13.35 -1.56
C LYS A 39 5.25 13.05 -0.47
N SER A 40 5.04 13.51 0.76
CA SER A 40 5.95 13.22 1.89
C SER A 40 6.03 11.72 2.20
N ALA A 41 4.89 11.03 2.18
CA ALA A 41 4.83 9.59 2.41
C ALA A 41 5.44 8.80 1.25
N VAL A 42 5.28 9.27 0.01
CA VAL A 42 5.89 8.65 -1.17
C VAL A 42 7.41 8.80 -1.16
N VAL A 43 7.91 9.99 -0.81
CA VAL A 43 9.36 10.23 -0.67
C VAL A 43 9.95 9.41 0.48
N ALA A 44 9.24 9.32 1.61
CA ALA A 44 9.63 8.44 2.71
C ALA A 44 9.67 6.97 2.25
N ALA A 45 8.63 6.47 1.57
CA ALA A 45 8.60 5.10 1.07
C ALA A 45 9.76 4.76 0.10
N LEU A 46 10.28 5.75 -0.64
CA LEU A 46 11.45 5.58 -1.49
C LEU A 46 12.79 5.69 -0.73
N THR A 47 12.83 6.42 0.38
CA THR A 47 14.07 6.68 1.14
C THR A 47 14.29 5.62 2.21
N GLU A 48 13.22 5.17 2.85
CA GLU A 48 13.27 4.28 4.00
C GLU A 48 13.58 2.82 3.61
N PRO A 49 14.51 2.15 4.29
CA PRO A 49 14.87 0.76 3.98
C PRO A 49 13.79 -0.24 4.43
N TRP A 50 12.88 0.15 5.33
CA TRP A 50 11.82 -0.74 5.80
C TRP A 50 10.64 -0.78 4.85
N SER A 51 10.22 -2.00 4.56
CA SER A 51 9.06 -2.28 3.73
C SER A 51 7.82 -2.42 4.62
N ASN A 52 6.71 -1.80 4.24
CA ASN A 52 5.43 -1.97 4.93
C ASN A 52 4.83 -3.40 4.78
N ARG A 53 5.57 -4.34 4.17
CA ARG A 53 5.19 -5.74 3.94
C ARG A 53 4.66 -6.43 5.20
N GLN A 54 5.29 -6.22 6.36
CA GLN A 54 4.84 -6.88 7.58
C GLN A 54 3.43 -6.41 7.96
N THR A 55 3.19 -5.11 7.94
CA THR A 55 1.86 -4.51 8.18
C THR A 55 0.85 -5.00 7.14
N GLU A 56 1.23 -5.05 5.86
CA GLU A 56 0.38 -5.53 4.78
C GLU A 56 0.00 -7.01 4.96
N ILE A 57 0.94 -7.85 5.40
CA ILE A 57 0.69 -9.26 5.72
C ILE A 57 -0.30 -9.36 6.87
N GLN A 58 -0.13 -8.58 7.95
CA GLN A 58 -1.06 -8.61 9.08
C GLN A 58 -2.47 -8.15 8.69
N ILE A 59 -2.57 -7.06 7.92
CA ILE A 59 -3.87 -6.59 7.39
C ILE A 59 -4.51 -7.63 6.47
N THR A 60 -3.71 -8.31 5.64
CA THR A 60 -4.21 -9.37 4.75
C THR A 60 -4.73 -10.56 5.53
N ARG A 61 -4.00 -11.02 6.55
CA ARG A 61 -4.45 -12.09 7.47
C ARG A 61 -5.75 -11.70 8.17
N LEU A 62 -5.85 -10.48 8.67
CA LEU A 62 -7.04 -9.96 9.31
C LEU A 62 -8.25 -9.90 8.34
N LYS A 63 -8.05 -9.39 7.12
CA LYS A 63 -9.08 -9.35 6.09
C LYS A 63 -9.55 -10.75 5.69
N LEU A 64 -8.64 -11.70 5.53
CA LEU A 64 -8.95 -13.09 5.22
C LEU A 64 -9.72 -13.78 6.35
N ALA A 65 -9.32 -13.57 7.59
CA ALA A 65 -10.02 -14.12 8.75
C ALA A 65 -11.44 -13.54 8.84
N LYS A 66 -11.58 -12.21 8.74
CA LYS A 66 -12.89 -11.55 8.71
C LYS A 66 -13.79 -12.03 7.57
N SER A 67 -13.23 -12.20 6.36
CA SER A 67 -13.97 -12.68 5.18
C SER A 67 -14.35 -14.16 5.26
N GLN A 68 -13.70 -14.97 6.09
CA GLN A 68 -14.12 -16.36 6.34
C GLN A 68 -15.22 -16.46 7.40
N MET A 69 -15.45 -15.38 8.15
CA MET A 69 -16.33 -15.37 9.32
C MET A 69 -17.69 -14.68 9.05
N PHE A 70 -18.11 -14.52 7.78
CA PHE A 70 -19.41 -13.94 7.41
C PHE A 70 -20.56 -14.57 8.22
N GLY A 71 -20.96 -13.92 9.32
CA GLY A 71 -22.22 -14.18 10.01
C GLY A 71 -22.21 -14.83 11.40
N ARG A 72 -21.08 -15.10 12.08
CA ARG A 72 -21.12 -15.61 13.47
C ARG A 72 -20.11 -14.96 14.40
N ARG A 73 -20.62 -14.32 15.48
CA ARG A 73 -19.90 -13.86 16.70
C ARG A 73 -18.42 -13.55 16.46
N SER A 74 -18.16 -12.39 15.84
CA SER A 74 -16.98 -12.22 14.98
C SER A 74 -15.72 -11.67 15.63
N LEU A 75 -15.77 -11.10 16.84
CA LEU A 75 -14.58 -10.50 17.48
C LEU A 75 -13.81 -11.50 18.35
N ASP A 76 -14.46 -12.17 19.30
CA ASP A 76 -13.80 -13.14 20.20
C ASP A 76 -13.14 -14.31 19.42
N LEU A 77 -13.80 -14.79 18.37
CA LEU A 77 -13.29 -15.85 17.49
C LEU A 77 -12.14 -15.35 16.57
N LEU A 78 -12.13 -14.06 16.24
CA LEU A 78 -11.07 -13.45 15.43
C LEU A 78 -9.82 -13.23 16.28
N GLU A 79 -9.98 -12.76 17.51
CA GLU A 79 -8.89 -12.66 18.48
C GLU A 79 -8.29 -14.03 18.81
N ALA A 80 -9.13 -15.04 19.06
CA ALA A 80 -8.66 -16.41 19.28
C ALA A 80 -7.89 -16.98 18.07
N ARG A 81 -8.19 -16.60 16.83
CA ARG A 81 -7.43 -17.07 15.65
C ARG A 81 -6.18 -16.24 15.36
N LEU A 82 -6.17 -14.97 15.75
CA LEU A 82 -5.03 -14.07 15.54
C LEU A 82 -3.97 -14.24 16.64
N PHE A 83 -4.40 -14.54 17.87
CA PHE A 83 -3.57 -14.63 19.07
C PHE A 83 -3.58 -16.01 19.75
N GLY A 84 -4.59 -16.85 19.52
CA GLY A 84 -4.79 -18.12 20.24
C GLY A 84 -4.14 -19.35 19.61
N ALA A 85 -2.98 -19.19 18.97
CA ALA A 85 -2.05 -20.30 18.74
C ALA A 85 -0.78 -19.98 19.54
N ILE A 86 -0.80 -20.30 20.82
CA ILE A 86 0.37 -20.41 21.71
C ILE A 86 0.54 -21.89 22.03
#